data_AF-A0A075MUL3-F1
#
_entry.id   AF-A0A075MUL3-F1
#
_cell.length_a   1.000
_cell.length_b   1.000
_cell.length_c   1.000
_cell.angle_alpha   90.00
_cell.angle_beta   90.00
_cell.angle_gamma   90.00
#
_symmetry.space_group_name_H-M   'P 1'
#
loop_
_entity.id
_entity.type
_entity.pdbx_description
1 polymer ?
#
loop_
_entity_poly.entity_id
_entity_poly.type
_entity_poly.pdbx_seq_one_letter_code
_entity_poly.pdbx_strand_id
1 'polypeptide(L)'
;MLTWLSDTCRTIPSDYANILRFCTLTGLRLDEAFQSIHLIQNDPAKYLNKGRLTLEHFQYPSIFVRRTKKAFISLVTEEILKLAKDSPDCGYNAFRLMLKRRDFIEHGLLSQDILHLSSHEWHRV
;
A
#
# COMPACT_ATOMS: atom_id res chain seq x y z
N MET A 1 -6.69 5.15 -14.24
CA MET A 1 -6.02 4.61 -13.03
C MET A 1 -4.60 5.17 -12.84
N LEU A 2 -3.67 4.98 -13.79
CA LEU A 2 -2.28 5.48 -13.63
C LEU A 2 -2.19 7.03 -13.63
N THR A 3 -3.03 7.70 -14.42
CA THR A 3 -3.16 9.17 -14.41
C THR A 3 -3.57 9.68 -13.04
N TRP A 4 -4.66 9.13 -12.49
CA TRP A 4 -5.13 9.42 -11.13
C TRP A 4 -4.05 9.20 -10.07
N LEU A 5 -3.31 8.09 -10.14
CA LEU A 5 -2.24 7.81 -9.19
C LEU A 5 -1.11 8.85 -9.29
N SER A 6 -0.69 9.17 -10.51
CA SER A 6 0.32 10.19 -10.78
C SER A 6 -0.11 11.55 -10.22
N ASP A 7 -1.35 11.97 -10.48
CA ASP A 7 -1.89 13.26 -10.03
C ASP A 7 -2.04 13.30 -8.51
N THR A 8 -2.49 12.20 -7.90
CA THR A 8 -2.57 12.06 -6.44
C THR A 8 -1.19 12.14 -5.80
N CYS A 9 -0.20 11.43 -6.35
CA CYS A 9 1.18 11.44 -5.84
C CYS A 9 1.89 12.80 -5.99
N ARG A 10 1.41 13.68 -6.87
CA ARG A 10 1.93 15.05 -7.03
C ARG A 10 1.37 16.02 -6.01
N THR A 11 0.22 15.71 -5.42
CA THR A 11 -0.51 16.64 -4.55
C THR A 11 -0.38 16.30 -3.08
N ILE A 12 -0.32 15.02 -2.71
CA ILE A 12 -0.10 14.60 -1.33
C ILE A 12 1.38 14.70 -0.94
N PRO A 13 1.72 14.78 0.36
CA PRO A 13 3.11 14.73 0.80
C PRO A 13 3.89 13.55 0.22
N SER A 14 5.18 13.76 -0.07
CA SER A 14 6.02 12.78 -0.76
C SER A 14 6.17 11.45 -0.01
N ASP A 15 6.27 11.51 1.31
CA ASP A 15 6.34 10.37 2.23
C ASP A 15 5.05 9.54 2.18
N TYR A 16 3.89 10.19 2.14
CA TYR A 16 2.60 9.54 1.97
C TYR A 16 2.37 9.01 0.54
N ALA A 17 2.90 9.69 -0.48
CA ALA A 17 2.90 9.20 -1.86
C ALA A 17 3.70 7.91 -2.02
N ASN A 18 4.73 7.69 -1.19
CA ASN A 18 5.50 6.45 -1.20
C ASN A 18 4.63 5.23 -0.84
N ILE A 19 3.62 5.40 0.03
CA ILE A 19 2.66 4.33 0.36
C ILE A 19 1.88 3.90 -0.89
N LEU A 20 1.36 4.87 -1.66
CA LEU A 20 0.60 4.59 -2.88
C LEU A 20 1.47 3.95 -3.96
N ARG A 21 2.71 4.44 -4.13
CA ARG A 21 3.69 3.83 -5.05
C ARG A 21 4.02 2.40 -4.63
N PHE A 22 4.32 2.18 -3.35
CA PHE A 22 4.62 0.87 -2.81
C PHE A 22 3.45 -0.11 -3.00
N CYS A 23 2.22 0.30 -2.67
CA CYS A 23 1.00 -0.48 -2.88
C CYS A 23 0.82 -0.84 -4.36
N THR A 24 1.04 0.10 -5.27
CA THR A 24 0.93 -0.12 -6.72
C THR A 24 1.98 -1.10 -7.23
N LEU A 25 3.24 -0.96 -6.79
CA LEU A 25 4.37 -1.79 -7.24
C LEU A 25 4.32 -3.21 -6.68
N THR A 26 3.83 -3.38 -5.45
CA THR A 26 3.71 -4.70 -4.80
C THR A 26 2.40 -5.41 -5.10
N GLY A 27 1.41 -4.68 -5.61
CA GLY A 27 0.06 -5.18 -5.86
C GLY A 27 -0.69 -5.54 -4.58
N LEU A 28 -0.25 -5.09 -3.40
CA LEU A 28 -0.95 -5.29 -2.13
C LEU A 28 -2.21 -4.43 -2.07
N ARG A 29 -3.23 -4.85 -1.31
CA ARG A 29 -4.30 -3.89 -0.95
C ARG A 29 -3.73 -2.79 -0.07
N LEU A 30 -4.42 -1.67 0.01
CA LEU A 30 -3.90 -0.52 0.74
C LEU A 30 -3.72 -0.82 2.25
N ASP A 31 -4.66 -1.57 2.86
CA ASP A 31 -4.55 -2.05 4.24
C ASP A 31 -3.37 -3.02 4.44
N GLU A 32 -3.20 -3.97 3.52
CA GLU A 32 -2.06 -4.90 3.48
C GLU A 32 -0.72 -4.15 3.30
N ALA A 33 -0.70 -3.10 2.48
CA ALA A 33 0.49 -2.29 2.22
C ALA A 33 0.96 -1.54 3.48
N PHE A 34 0.04 -0.99 4.28
CA PHE A 34 0.39 -0.41 5.59
C PHE A 34 1.02 -1.44 6.53
N GLN A 35 0.46 -2.64 6.60
CA GLN A 35 1.02 -3.72 7.43
C GLN A 35 2.40 -4.17 6.93
N SER A 36 2.57 -4.24 5.61
CA SER A 36 3.85 -4.57 4.97
C SER A 36 4.92 -3.51 5.27
N ILE A 37 4.57 -2.23 5.17
CA ILE A 37 5.47 -1.11 5.53
C ILE A 37 5.89 -1.21 7.00
N HIS A 38 4.93 -1.42 7.90
CA HIS A 38 5.20 -1.59 9.33
C HIS A 38 6.18 -2.75 9.59
N LEU A 39 5.98 -3.90 8.94
CA LEU A 39 6.88 -5.06 9.05
C LEU A 39 8.27 -4.77 8.47
N ILE A 40 8.38 -4.06 7.35
CA ILE A 40 9.67 -3.67 6.75
C ILE A 40 10.46 -2.76 7.69
N GLN A 41 9.78 -1.86 8.41
CA GLN A 41 10.44 -0.89 9.29
C GLN A 41 10.80 -1.50 10.65
N ASN A 42 9.94 -2.34 11.22
CA ASN A 42 10.08 -2.83 12.60
C ASN A 42 10.65 -4.26 12.70
N ASP A 43 10.38 -5.15 11.74
CA ASP A 43 10.88 -6.53 11.73
C ASP A 43 11.32 -7.02 10.34
N PRO A 44 12.27 -6.32 9.68
CA PRO A 44 12.73 -6.70 8.34
C PRO A 44 13.45 -8.04 8.31
N ALA A 45 14.08 -8.47 9.39
CA ALA A 45 14.86 -9.71 9.43
C ALA A 45 13.97 -10.95 9.25
N LYS A 46 12.74 -10.91 9.79
CA LYS A 46 11.78 -11.99 9.67
C LYS A 46 10.98 -11.91 8.37
N TYR A 47 10.66 -10.70 7.92
CA TYR A 47 9.73 -10.48 6.80
C TYR A 47 10.39 -10.40 5.42
N LEU A 48 11.61 -9.86 5.32
CA LEU A 48 12.33 -9.67 4.07
C LEU A 48 13.42 -10.74 3.90
N ASN A 49 13.29 -11.53 2.84
CA ASN A 49 14.37 -12.40 2.39
C ASN A 49 15.37 -11.60 1.55
N LYS A 50 16.45 -11.14 2.16
CA LYS A 50 17.49 -10.32 1.49
C LYS A 50 18.15 -11.03 0.31
N GLY A 51 18.36 -12.35 0.40
CA GLY A 51 19.00 -13.11 -0.67
C GLY A 51 18.16 -13.21 -1.94
N ARG A 52 16.83 -13.07 -1.81
CA ARG A 52 15.86 -13.15 -2.92
C ARG A 52 15.13 -11.85 -3.20
N LEU A 53 15.43 -10.78 -2.45
CA LEU A 53 14.69 -9.51 -2.45
C LEU A 53 13.17 -9.74 -2.52
N THR A 54 12.66 -10.52 -1.57
CA THR A 54 11.27 -10.97 -1.56
C THR A 54 10.65 -10.72 -0.19
N LEU A 55 9.45 -10.13 -0.17
CA LEU A 55 8.61 -10.02 1.03
C LEU A 55 7.81 -11.30 1.20
N GLU A 56 7.96 -11.96 2.35
CA GLU A 56 7.38 -13.29 2.62
C GLU A 56 6.05 -13.17 3.37
N HIS A 57 5.01 -12.70 2.67
CA HIS A 57 3.66 -12.49 3.24
C HIS A 57 3.02 -13.75 3.82
N PHE A 58 3.38 -14.93 3.31
CA PHE A 58 2.87 -16.22 3.79
C PHE A 58 3.22 -16.48 5.26
N GLN A 59 4.25 -15.82 5.82
CA GLN A 59 4.56 -15.90 7.25
C GLN A 59 3.52 -15.19 8.13
N TYR A 60 2.70 -14.32 7.55
CA TYR A 60 1.67 -13.51 8.21
C TYR A 60 0.29 -13.75 7.58
N PRO A 61 -0.24 -14.99 7.62
CA PRO A 61 -1.45 -15.35 6.89
C PRO A 61 -2.70 -14.61 7.38
N SER A 62 -2.76 -14.23 8.66
CA SER A 62 -3.86 -13.43 9.22
C SER A 62 -3.96 -12.03 8.60
N ILE A 63 -2.86 -11.53 8.02
CA ILE A 63 -2.78 -10.21 7.37
C ILE A 63 -2.99 -10.34 5.87
N PHE A 64 -2.23 -11.21 5.20
CA PHE A 64 -2.12 -11.21 3.73
C PHE A 64 -2.90 -12.34 3.02
N VAL A 65 -3.32 -13.38 3.75
CA VAL A 65 -4.04 -14.54 3.19
C VAL A 65 -5.52 -14.43 3.57
N ARG A 66 -6.24 -13.59 2.83
CA ARG A 66 -7.69 -13.40 2.99
C ARG A 66 -8.47 -14.37 2.09
N ARG A 67 -9.80 -14.41 2.25
CA ARG A 67 -10.68 -15.27 1.44
C ARG A 67 -10.61 -14.94 -0.06
N THR A 68 -10.56 -13.66 -0.43
CA THR A 68 -10.69 -13.19 -1.83
C THR A 68 -9.37 -12.83 -2.50
N LYS A 69 -8.27 -12.77 -1.75
CA LYS A 69 -6.92 -12.59 -2.30
C LYS A 69 -5.93 -13.21 -1.34
N LYS A 70 -4.96 -13.88 -1.92
CA LYS A 70 -3.90 -14.57 -1.19
C LYS A 70 -2.58 -14.02 -1.68
N ALA A 71 -2.13 -12.92 -1.07
CA ALA A 71 -0.81 -12.38 -1.36
C ALA A 71 0.21 -13.22 -0.57
N PHE A 72 0.95 -14.07 -1.27
CA PHE A 72 1.94 -14.97 -0.64
C PHE A 72 3.34 -14.37 -0.61
N ILE A 73 3.75 -13.75 -1.71
CA ILE A 73 5.05 -13.08 -1.84
C ILE A 73 4.91 -11.82 -2.69
N SER A 74 5.79 -10.85 -2.46
CA SER A 74 6.03 -9.75 -3.40
C SER A 74 7.52 -9.69 -3.71
N LEU A 75 7.86 -9.71 -5.00
CA LEU A 75 9.22 -9.43 -5.47
C LEU A 75 9.45 -7.93 -5.36
N VAL A 76 10.56 -7.54 -4.76
CA VAL A 76 10.89 -6.13 -4.54
C VAL A 76 12.30 -5.83 -5.02
N THR A 77 12.57 -4.55 -5.22
CA THR A 77 13.92 -4.03 -5.45
C THR A 77 14.32 -3.14 -4.26
N GLU A 78 15.59 -2.75 -4.19
CA GLU A 78 16.06 -1.83 -3.15
C GLU A 78 15.33 -0.48 -3.21
N GLU A 79 14.94 -0.02 -4.41
CA GLU A 79 14.13 1.18 -4.58
C GLU A 79 12.73 1.02 -3.98
N ILE A 80 12.09 -0.14 -4.18
CA ILE A 80 10.78 -0.43 -3.58
C ILE A 80 10.90 -0.48 -2.04
N LEU A 81 11.96 -1.10 -1.53
CA LEU A 81 12.23 -1.13 -0.09
C LEU A 81 12.48 0.26 0.47
N LYS A 82 13.18 1.13 -0.28
CA LYS A 82 13.39 2.52 0.10
C LYS A 82 12.07 3.29 0.19
N LEU A 83 11.14 3.10 -0.75
CA LEU A 83 9.80 3.70 -0.66
C LEU A 83 9.11 3.34 0.66
N ALA A 84 9.17 2.06 1.07
CA ALA A 84 8.58 1.62 2.32
C ALA A 84 9.29 2.24 3.54
N LYS A 85 10.62 2.30 3.55
CA LYS A 85 11.40 2.89 4.66
C LYS A 85 11.20 4.39 4.80
N ASP A 86 11.05 5.10 3.68
CA ASP A 86 10.86 6.56 3.63
C ASP A 86 9.37 6.96 3.75
N SER A 87 8.49 6.02 4.10
CA SER A 87 7.05 6.27 4.28
C SER A 87 6.67 6.31 5.77
N PRO A 88 5.59 7.01 6.14
CA PRO A 88 5.16 7.07 7.53
C PRO A 88 4.59 5.72 7.98
N ASP A 89 5.02 5.24 9.15
CA ASP A 89 4.39 4.11 9.84
C ASP A 89 3.04 4.55 10.41
N CYS A 90 1.99 4.42 9.61
CA CYS A 90 0.65 4.83 9.99
C CYS A 90 -0.40 3.83 9.50
N GLY A 91 -1.55 3.79 10.16
CA GLY A 91 -2.67 2.98 9.71
C GLY A 91 -3.52 3.68 8.64
N TYR A 92 -4.36 2.90 7.96
CA TYR A 92 -5.30 3.40 6.96
C TYR A 92 -6.16 4.59 7.44
N ASN A 93 -6.62 4.57 8.69
CA ASN A 93 -7.44 5.65 9.24
C ASN A 93 -6.67 6.97 9.34
N ALA A 94 -5.40 6.93 9.74
CA ALA A 94 -4.56 8.13 9.82
C ALA A 94 -4.31 8.71 8.41
N PHE A 95 -4.01 7.84 7.44
CA PHE A 95 -3.86 8.24 6.04
C PHE A 95 -5.14 8.86 5.47
N ARG A 96 -6.29 8.21 5.70
CA ARG A 96 -7.61 8.72 5.27
C ARG A 96 -7.92 10.08 5.89
N LEU A 97 -7.64 10.27 7.19
CA LEU A 97 -7.83 11.56 7.86
C LEU A 97 -6.90 12.65 7.33
N MET A 98 -5.65 12.30 6.99
CA MET A 98 -4.71 13.22 6.34
C MET A 98 -5.26 13.69 4.98
N LEU A 99 -5.78 12.76 4.15
CA LEU A 99 -6.41 13.10 2.88
C LEU A 99 -7.63 14.00 3.08
N LYS A 100 -8.48 13.72 4.08
CA LYS A 100 -9.65 14.54 4.41
C LYS A 100 -9.28 15.99 4.72
N ARG A 101 -8.26 16.19 5.57
CA ARG A 101 -7.88 17.52 6.09
C ARG A 101 -7.30 18.46 5.04
N ARG A 102 -6.84 17.92 3.91
CA ARG A 102 -6.22 18.70 2.83
C ARG A 102 -7.17 18.88 1.64
N ASP A 103 -8.48 18.72 1.86
CA ASP A 103 -9.55 18.83 0.86
C ASP A 103 -9.38 17.96 -0.40
N PHE A 104 -8.60 16.88 -0.33
CA PHE A 104 -8.55 15.88 -1.41
C PHE A 104 -9.88 15.17 -1.65
N ILE A 105 -10.84 15.32 -0.72
CA ILE A 105 -12.15 14.66 -0.74
C ILE A 105 -13.23 15.50 -1.43
N GLU A 106 -13.14 16.84 -1.44
CA GLU A 106 -14.21 17.68 -2.00
C GLU A 106 -14.26 17.67 -3.54
N HIS A 107 -13.19 17.28 -4.23
CA HIS A 107 -13.16 17.18 -5.69
C HIS A 107 -13.76 15.87 -6.27
N GLY A 108 -14.50 15.07 -5.50
CA GLY A 108 -15.14 13.85 -6.00
C GLY A 108 -14.17 12.69 -6.31
N LEU A 109 -12.89 12.83 -5.97
CA LEU A 109 -11.79 11.91 -6.32
C LEU A 109 -11.65 10.67 -5.40
N LEU A 110 -12.59 10.46 -4.47
CA LEU A 110 -12.47 9.48 -3.39
C LEU A 110 -13.69 8.57 -3.19
N SER A 111 -14.73 8.68 -4.02
CA SER A 111 -15.97 7.91 -3.84
C SER A 111 -15.94 6.51 -4.48
N GLN A 112 -15.22 6.28 -5.58
CA GLN A 112 -15.24 4.97 -6.26
C GLN A 112 -13.88 4.27 -6.31
N ASP A 113 -12.79 4.98 -6.61
CA ASP A 113 -11.50 4.31 -6.89
C ASP A 113 -10.76 3.78 -5.65
N ILE A 114 -10.85 4.46 -4.50
CA ILE A 114 -10.20 3.98 -3.25
C ILE A 114 -11.04 2.90 -2.55
N LEU A 115 -12.38 2.92 -2.70
CA LEU A 115 -13.23 1.81 -2.27
C LEU A 115 -13.03 0.57 -3.16
N HIS A 116 -12.75 0.74 -4.45
CA HIS A 116 -12.29 -0.35 -5.32
C HIS A 116 -10.99 -0.99 -4.83
N LEU A 117 -10.06 -0.19 -4.27
CA LEU A 117 -8.80 -0.69 -3.71
C LEU A 117 -8.97 -1.42 -2.35
N SER A 118 -10.03 -1.14 -1.59
CA SER A 118 -10.27 -1.70 -0.25
C SER A 118 -11.28 -2.85 -0.17
N SER A 119 -11.75 -3.40 -1.31
CA SER A 119 -12.72 -4.51 -1.47
C SER A 119 -14.17 -4.06 -1.70
N HIS A 120 -14.67 -4.15 -2.94
CA HIS A 120 -15.82 -5.04 -3.27
C HIS A 120 -16.23 -5.19 -4.74
N GLU A 121 -15.54 -4.64 -5.75
CA GLU A 121 -15.96 -4.82 -7.14
C GLU A 121 -14.82 -5.27 -8.06
N TRP A 122 -14.76 -6.60 -8.27
CA TRP A 122 -13.96 -7.27 -9.30
C TRP A 122 -14.85 -8.12 -10.23
N HIS A 123 -16.14 -7.79 -10.36
CA HIS A 123 -17.05 -8.42 -11.31
C HIS A 123 -17.53 -7.41 -12.35
N ARG A 124 -16.69 -7.19 -13.37
CA ARG A 124 -17.06 -6.96 -14.79
C ARG A 124 -15.83 -6.53 -15.59
N VAL A 125 -15.02 -7.51 -15.98
CA VAL A 125 -14.42 -7.64 -17.33
C VAL A 125 -14.39 -9.13 -17.63
#